data_AF-A0A960RRV7-F1
#
_entry.id   AF-A0A960RRV7-F1
#
_cell.length_a   1.000
_cell.length_b   1.000
_cell.length_c   1.000
_cell.angle_alpha   90.00
_cell.angle_beta   90.00
_cell.angle_gamma   90.00
#
_symmetry.space_group_name_H-M   'P 1'
#
loop_
_entity.id
_entity.type
_entity.pdbx_description
1 polymer ?
#
loop_
_entity_poly.entity_id
_entity_poly.type
_entity_poly.pdbx_seq_one_letter_code
_entity_poly.pdbx_strand_id
1 'polypeptide(L)'
;MSKAYALLALLVLGASSAPAFADAAPPLDKSMIASVDAAPSPSNAKFKPFTGRIIGNNVRMRTSADLDSHIITELGKDEYVVVKGENGDFYAVEAPADLKAYIFRGFIIDKVVEGDRVNVRLAPDRDAPIIGHYSTGQLIDGHICDDNNKWMEINAPEDTQFYIAKEYVEYAGKPELKAVQDKRKATVTQLLESTNLLSQAEMRKAFHEIDVERLTHNYQTIIHDYSDFPAAVAQAKKDLHSLQEEYLHRKISFLEAKASNAGGKQEAPLGLYEVSSKEENLLSPTDRMKIWEPMEEAIYLSWSSMHHAKTMDDFYADQKMKSKTVSGILEAYREPVKNKPGNFIVKDRDTPVAYVYSTHVNLEDYVGKRVNLIVSSRPNNNFAFPAYYVLEVE
;
A
#
# COMPACT_ATOMS: atom_id res chain seq x y z
N MET A 1 -50.94 -3.82 24.40
CA MET A 1 -50.20 -4.53 23.33
C MET A 1 -50.78 -4.12 22.00
N SER A 2 -50.14 -3.17 21.33
CA SER A 2 -50.68 -2.49 20.12
C SER A 2 -50.18 -3.14 18.84
N LYS A 3 -51.02 -3.03 17.82
CA LYS A 3 -51.04 -3.78 16.56
C LYS A 3 -49.97 -3.31 15.57
N ALA A 4 -49.55 -4.28 14.74
CA ALA A 4 -48.84 -4.09 13.48
C ALA A 4 -49.55 -3.13 12.52
N TYR A 5 -48.78 -2.39 11.72
CA TYR A 5 -49.06 -2.15 10.30
C TYR A 5 -47.77 -1.84 9.55
N ALA A 6 -47.65 -2.49 8.39
CA ALA A 6 -46.58 -2.38 7.42
C ALA A 6 -46.51 -0.99 6.79
N LEU A 7 -45.30 -0.58 6.41
CA LEU A 7 -45.08 0.38 5.32
C LEU A 7 -43.86 -0.10 4.52
N LEU A 8 -44.19 -0.66 3.36
CA LEU A 8 -43.29 -1.17 2.33
C LEU A 8 -43.20 -0.10 1.24
N ALA A 9 -41.95 0.18 0.83
CA ALA A 9 -41.50 0.73 -0.45
C ALA A 9 -41.97 2.15 -0.87
N LEU A 10 -41.02 3.05 -1.15
CA LEU A 10 -40.59 3.47 -2.51
C LEU A 10 -39.70 4.73 -2.44
N LEU A 11 -38.87 4.91 -3.47
CA LEU A 11 -38.05 6.09 -3.85
C LEU A 11 -36.70 6.24 -3.12
N VAL A 12 -35.57 6.50 -3.79
CA VAL A 12 -35.27 6.72 -5.21
C VAL A 12 -33.77 6.51 -5.41
N LEU A 13 -33.43 6.07 -6.61
CA LEU A 13 -32.09 6.12 -7.18
C LEU A 13 -31.41 7.46 -6.91
N GLY A 14 -30.49 7.49 -5.96
CA GLY A 14 -29.39 8.45 -5.94
C GLY A 14 -28.17 7.73 -6.48
N ALA A 15 -27.92 7.87 -7.79
CA ALA A 15 -26.62 7.57 -8.34
C ALA A 15 -25.59 8.35 -7.52
N SER A 16 -24.84 7.64 -6.68
CA SER A 16 -23.68 8.18 -6.00
C SER A 16 -22.65 8.46 -7.08
N SER A 17 -22.69 9.67 -7.62
CA SER A 17 -21.55 10.22 -8.33
C SER A 17 -20.44 10.32 -7.28
N ALA A 18 -19.55 9.34 -7.28
CA ALA A 18 -18.27 9.47 -6.61
C ALA A 18 -17.64 10.78 -7.11
N PRO A 19 -17.19 11.68 -6.22
CA PRO A 19 -16.45 12.84 -6.66
C PRO A 19 -15.22 12.33 -7.43
N ALA A 20 -15.11 12.75 -8.68
CA ALA A 20 -13.89 12.59 -9.45
C ALA A 20 -12.77 13.25 -8.63
N PHE A 21 -11.81 12.43 -8.19
CA PHE A 21 -10.59 12.90 -7.54
C PHE A 21 -9.75 13.65 -8.59
N ALA A 22 -10.13 14.91 -8.81
CA ALA A 22 -9.48 15.84 -9.72
C ALA A 22 -8.95 17.06 -8.95
N ASP A 23 -8.55 16.86 -7.70
CA ASP A 23 -7.61 17.78 -7.06
C ASP A 23 -6.29 17.03 -6.94
N ALA A 24 -5.53 17.07 -8.05
CA ALA A 24 -4.17 16.57 -8.07
C ALA A 24 -3.41 17.27 -6.95
N ALA A 25 -2.80 16.49 -6.05
CA ALA A 25 -1.93 17.04 -5.03
C ALA A 25 -0.97 18.05 -5.68
N PRO A 26 -0.72 19.22 -5.07
CA PRO A 26 0.17 20.21 -5.64
C PRO A 26 1.51 19.52 -5.92
N PRO A 27 2.00 19.53 -7.18
CA PRO A 27 3.24 18.87 -7.50
C PRO A 27 4.34 19.49 -6.65
N LEU A 28 5.16 18.63 -6.05
CA LEU A 28 6.35 19.06 -5.34
C LEU A 28 7.26 19.77 -6.35
N ASP A 29 7.32 21.10 -6.28
CA ASP A 29 8.28 21.84 -7.07
C ASP A 29 9.68 21.53 -6.52
N LYS A 30 10.46 20.80 -7.31
CA LYS A 30 11.84 20.43 -6.96
C LYS A 30 12.72 21.66 -6.72
N SER A 31 12.32 22.86 -7.15
CA SER A 31 12.98 24.13 -6.85
C SER A 31 12.86 24.58 -5.38
N MET A 32 11.95 23.96 -4.60
CA MET A 32 11.74 24.24 -3.18
C MET A 32 12.61 23.40 -2.24
N ILE A 33 13.15 22.29 -2.75
CA ILE A 33 14.08 21.39 -2.05
C ILE A 33 15.49 21.91 -2.35
N ALA A 34 16.22 22.37 -1.33
CA ALA A 34 17.60 22.80 -1.55
C ALA A 34 18.58 21.63 -1.40
N SER A 35 19.66 21.67 -2.18
CA SER A 35 20.82 20.79 -2.02
C SER A 35 21.49 21.03 -0.66
N VAL A 36 22.02 19.94 -0.08
CA VAL A 36 22.58 19.81 1.28
C VAL A 36 23.66 20.88 1.63
N ASP A 37 24.23 21.55 0.63
CA ASP A 37 25.26 22.59 0.79
C ASP A 37 24.72 23.99 1.19
N ALA A 38 23.41 24.16 1.39
CA ALA A 38 22.78 25.48 1.64
C ALA A 38 22.38 25.74 3.11
N ALA A 39 23.04 25.09 4.08
CA ALA A 39 22.79 25.39 5.49
C ALA A 39 23.18 26.85 5.82
N PRO A 40 22.28 27.67 6.40
CA PRO A 40 22.61 29.05 6.74
C PRO A 40 23.66 29.09 7.86
N SER A 41 24.82 29.70 7.59
CA SER A 41 25.87 29.91 8.59
C SER A 41 25.46 30.94 9.65
N PRO A 42 25.88 30.79 10.92
CA PRO A 42 25.51 31.70 11.98
C PRO A 42 26.36 32.97 11.88
N SER A 43 25.83 34.01 11.26
CA SER A 43 26.35 35.37 11.42
C SER A 43 25.19 36.32 11.64
N ASN A 44 25.45 37.37 12.42
CA ASN A 44 24.54 38.31 13.05
C ASN A 44 23.72 39.18 12.07
N ALA A 45 23.11 38.56 11.06
CA ALA A 45 22.22 39.12 10.07
C ALA A 45 20.90 38.35 10.15
N LYS A 46 19.78 39.08 10.16
CA LYS A 46 18.39 38.59 10.23
C LYS A 46 18.25 37.14 9.77
N PHE A 47 18.03 36.24 10.74
CA PHE A 47 17.86 34.82 10.50
C PHE A 47 16.75 34.61 9.46
N LYS A 48 17.07 33.89 8.38
CA LYS A 48 16.09 33.59 7.34
C LYS A 48 15.32 32.33 7.77
N PRO A 49 13.99 32.40 7.88
CA PRO A 49 13.23 31.23 8.27
C PRO A 49 13.37 30.14 7.21
N PHE A 50 13.49 28.89 7.66
CA PHE A 50 13.64 27.73 6.78
C PHE A 50 12.86 26.54 7.32
N THR A 51 12.61 25.55 6.45
CA THR A 51 11.98 24.30 6.87
C THR A 51 13.05 23.30 7.28
N GLY A 52 12.96 22.80 8.52
CA GLY A 52 13.76 21.71 9.03
C GLY A 52 13.03 20.38 8.95
N ARG A 53 13.72 19.30 8.60
CA ARG A 53 13.25 17.91 8.68
C ARG A 53 13.79 17.27 9.95
N ILE A 54 12.93 16.59 10.70
CA ILE A 54 13.31 15.89 11.92
C ILE A 54 13.94 14.52 11.58
N ILE A 55 15.18 14.28 12.01
CA ILE A 55 15.91 13.02 11.76
C ILE A 55 15.64 11.98 12.87
N GLY A 56 15.45 12.46 14.10
CA GLY A 56 15.21 11.62 15.28
C GLY A 56 13.76 11.13 15.37
N ASN A 57 13.54 10.09 16.18
CA ASN A 57 12.18 9.69 16.57
C ASN A 57 11.89 10.23 17.98
N ASN A 58 10.64 10.60 18.27
CA ASN A 58 10.20 11.16 19.56
C ASN A 58 11.00 12.39 20.00
N VAL A 59 11.27 13.30 19.05
CA VAL A 59 12.03 14.52 19.32
C VAL A 59 11.17 15.50 20.11
N ARG A 60 11.63 15.85 21.31
CA ARG A 60 10.85 16.67 22.25
C ARG A 60 10.89 18.15 21.87
N MET A 61 9.72 18.72 21.60
CA MET A 61 9.52 20.16 21.45
C MET A 61 9.22 20.77 22.83
N ARG A 62 9.90 21.86 23.16
CA ARG A 62 9.92 22.44 24.50
C ARG A 62 9.48 23.90 24.51
N THR A 63 9.01 24.37 25.67
CA THR A 63 8.61 25.78 25.88
C THR A 63 9.79 26.74 25.89
N SER A 64 10.99 26.29 26.25
CA SER A 64 12.19 27.13 26.40
C SER A 64 13.43 26.39 25.90
N ALA A 65 14.51 27.13 25.62
CA ALA A 65 15.77 26.61 25.09
C ALA A 65 16.63 25.90 26.17
N ASP A 66 16.00 25.06 26.99
CA ASP A 66 16.62 24.40 28.15
C ASP A 66 16.21 22.92 28.23
N LEU A 67 17.09 22.07 28.76
CA LEU A 67 16.85 20.62 28.90
C LEU A 67 15.78 20.25 29.95
N ASP A 68 15.53 21.14 30.91
CA ASP A 68 14.57 20.94 32.00
C ASP A 68 13.20 21.59 31.74
N SER A 69 13.07 22.28 30.60
CA SER A 69 11.83 22.97 30.24
C SER A 69 10.71 22.00 29.86
N HIS A 70 9.46 22.47 30.01
CA HIS A 70 8.27 21.67 29.79
C HIS A 70 8.18 21.20 28.33
N ILE A 71 7.89 19.91 28.16
CA ILE A 71 7.73 19.27 26.85
C ILE A 71 6.28 19.44 26.42
N ILE A 72 6.07 20.03 25.27
CA ILE A 72 4.72 20.29 24.72
C ILE A 72 4.27 19.09 23.90
N THR A 73 5.13 18.62 23.01
CA THR A 73 4.84 17.55 22.07
C THR A 73 6.10 16.81 21.68
N GLU A 74 5.94 15.58 21.22
CA GLU A 74 7.01 14.75 20.67
C GLU A 74 6.79 14.63 19.15
N LEU A 75 7.79 15.05 18.38
CA LEU A 75 7.78 14.99 16.93
C LEU A 75 8.29 13.65 16.43
N GLY A 76 7.68 13.18 15.34
CA GLY A 76 8.08 11.97 14.66
C GLY A 76 9.28 12.17 13.74
N LYS A 77 9.91 11.06 13.37
CA LYS A 77 10.89 11.06 12.28
C LYS A 77 10.25 11.51 10.97
N ASP A 78 11.00 12.25 10.15
CA ASP A 78 10.62 12.79 8.84
C ASP A 78 9.50 13.84 8.89
N GLU A 79 9.22 14.39 10.08
CA GLU A 79 8.31 15.53 10.25
C GLU A 79 9.00 16.85 9.87
N TYR A 80 8.21 17.82 9.38
CA TYR A 80 8.72 19.12 8.95
C TYR A 80 8.30 20.22 9.92
N VAL A 81 9.25 21.08 10.28
CA VAL A 81 9.04 22.24 11.17
C VAL A 81 9.59 23.50 10.53
N VAL A 82 8.92 24.64 10.73
CA VAL A 82 9.45 25.94 10.28
C VAL A 82 10.30 26.53 11.39
N VAL A 83 11.59 26.67 11.13
CA VAL A 83 12.56 27.31 12.02
C VAL A 83 12.54 28.81 11.76
N LYS A 84 12.19 29.61 12.77
CA LYS A 84 12.17 31.08 12.73
C LYS A 84 13.45 31.71 13.31
N GLY A 85 14.18 30.96 14.13
CA GLY A 85 15.39 31.47 14.78
C GLY A 85 16.25 30.39 15.40
N GLU A 86 17.34 30.84 16.01
CA GLU A 86 18.33 29.99 16.68
C GLU A 86 18.63 30.59 18.06
N ASN A 87 18.67 29.73 19.08
CA ASN A 87 19.03 30.11 20.44
C ASN A 87 19.91 29.02 21.09
N GLY A 88 21.21 29.27 21.20
CA GLY A 88 22.15 28.33 21.80
C GLY A 88 22.18 27.00 21.03
N ASP A 89 21.93 25.89 21.72
CA ASP A 89 21.88 24.54 21.13
C ASP A 89 20.49 24.15 20.59
N PHE A 90 19.56 25.12 20.54
CA PHE A 90 18.18 24.92 20.14
C PHE A 90 17.79 25.80 18.95
N TYR A 91 16.90 25.27 18.11
CA TYR A 91 16.19 26.04 17.08
C TYR A 91 14.83 26.49 17.61
N ALA A 92 14.50 27.76 17.35
CA ALA A 92 13.18 28.32 17.60
C ALA A 92 12.27 28.00 16.42
N VAL A 93 11.23 27.21 16.67
CA VAL A 93 10.26 26.74 15.67
C VAL A 93 8.87 27.31 15.93
N GLU A 94 8.07 27.35 14.87
CA GLU A 94 6.68 27.78 14.93
C GLU A 94 5.78 26.77 15.69
N ALA A 95 4.70 27.28 16.26
CA ALA A 95 3.70 26.46 16.92
C ALA A 95 3.05 25.44 15.96
N PRO A 96 2.82 24.20 16.42
CA PRO A 96 1.97 23.25 15.70
C PRO A 96 0.57 23.82 15.48
N ALA A 97 -0.04 23.54 14.32
CA ALA A 97 -1.35 24.08 13.96
C ALA A 97 -2.50 23.51 14.82
N ASP A 98 -2.28 22.35 15.44
CA ASP A 98 -3.20 21.67 16.34
C ASP A 98 -3.03 22.07 17.81
N LEU A 99 -2.08 22.96 18.12
CA LEU A 99 -1.82 23.35 19.50
C LEU A 99 -2.93 24.22 20.06
N LYS A 100 -3.60 23.69 21.07
CA LYS A 100 -4.60 24.41 21.88
C LYS A 100 -3.91 25.34 22.86
N ALA A 101 -4.43 26.55 22.96
CA ALA A 101 -3.96 27.58 23.87
C ALA A 101 -5.13 28.07 24.73
N TYR A 102 -4.83 28.56 25.93
CA TYR A 102 -5.84 28.94 26.91
C TYR A 102 -5.62 30.36 27.41
N ILE A 103 -6.69 31.13 27.43
CA ILE A 103 -6.74 32.49 27.95
C ILE A 103 -7.84 32.60 28.99
N PHE A 104 -7.61 33.39 30.03
CA PHE A 104 -8.58 33.57 31.10
C PHE A 104 -9.76 34.40 30.59
N ARG A 105 -10.97 33.84 30.69
CA ARG A 105 -12.20 34.44 30.14
C ARG A 105 -12.49 35.83 30.71
N GLY A 106 -12.10 36.09 31.96
CA GLY A 106 -12.34 37.38 32.61
C GLY A 106 -11.67 38.58 31.94
N PHE A 107 -10.74 38.37 31.01
CA PHE A 107 -10.10 39.44 30.23
C PHE A 107 -10.67 39.60 28.81
N ILE A 108 -11.72 38.85 28.46
CA ILE A 108 -12.31 38.84 27.13
C ILE A 108 -13.75 39.31 27.22
N ILE A 109 -14.06 40.41 26.53
CA ILE A 109 -15.40 40.96 26.41
C ILE A 109 -15.73 41.09 24.93
N ASP A 110 -16.85 40.53 24.48
CA ASP A 110 -17.29 40.56 23.08
C ASP A 110 -16.21 40.14 22.06
N LYS A 111 -15.46 39.08 22.39
CA LYS A 111 -14.31 38.55 21.61
C LYS A 111 -13.09 39.48 21.51
N VAL A 112 -13.06 40.56 22.29
CA VAL A 112 -11.95 41.50 22.36
C VAL A 112 -11.23 41.34 23.69
N VAL A 113 -9.89 41.37 23.65
CA VAL A 113 -9.07 41.39 24.85
C VAL A 113 -9.08 42.78 25.47
N GLU A 114 -9.54 42.92 26.72
CA GLU A 114 -9.53 44.19 27.44
C GLU A 114 -8.29 44.43 28.30
N GLY A 115 -7.55 43.36 28.63
CA GLY A 115 -6.32 43.48 29.42
C GLY A 115 -5.10 43.87 28.56
N ASP A 116 -4.12 44.52 29.17
CA ASP A 116 -2.79 44.69 28.57
C ASP A 116 -1.89 43.52 28.99
N ARG A 117 -1.15 42.96 28.04
CA ARG A 117 -0.27 41.77 28.21
C ARG A 117 -0.97 40.59 28.90
N VAL A 118 -2.14 40.21 28.43
CA VAL A 118 -2.87 39.06 28.96
C VAL A 118 -2.15 37.77 28.61
N ASN A 119 -1.82 36.97 29.63
CA ASN A 119 -1.06 35.73 29.46
C ASN A 119 -1.89 34.65 28.77
N VAL A 120 -1.29 34.04 27.75
CA VAL A 120 -1.78 32.83 27.07
C VAL A 120 -1.01 31.65 27.58
N ARG A 121 -1.70 30.57 27.93
CA ARG A 121 -1.11 29.40 28.59
C ARG A 121 -1.35 28.11 27.82
N LEU A 122 -0.53 27.11 28.08
CA LEU A 122 -0.61 25.79 27.46
C LEU A 122 -1.77 24.93 28.00
N ALA A 123 -2.22 25.19 29.22
CA ALA A 123 -3.32 24.46 29.87
C ALA A 123 -4.25 25.45 30.59
N PRO A 124 -5.52 25.07 30.85
CA PRO A 124 -6.51 25.91 31.52
C PRO A 124 -6.28 25.98 33.04
N ASP A 125 -5.06 26.36 33.43
CA ASP A 125 -4.60 26.47 34.82
C ASP A 125 -3.71 27.71 35.03
N ARG A 126 -3.70 28.25 36.26
CA ARG A 126 -2.91 29.43 36.64
C ARG A 126 -1.41 29.14 36.74
N ASP A 127 -1.04 27.90 36.96
CA ASP A 127 0.35 27.47 37.11
C ASP A 127 0.94 26.93 35.79
N ALA A 128 0.12 26.82 34.74
CA ALA A 128 0.55 26.33 33.43
C ALA A 128 1.55 27.28 32.74
N PRO A 129 2.51 26.77 31.95
CA PRO A 129 3.47 27.58 31.20
C PRO A 129 2.80 28.62 30.31
N ILE A 130 3.35 29.84 30.31
CA ILE A 130 2.91 30.94 29.47
C ILE A 130 3.60 30.80 28.12
N ILE A 131 2.81 30.71 27.05
CA ILE A 131 3.30 30.55 25.68
C ILE A 131 3.30 31.88 24.90
N GLY A 132 2.53 32.87 25.36
CA GLY A 132 2.41 34.15 24.67
C GLY A 132 1.62 35.17 25.47
N HIS A 133 1.41 36.33 24.86
CA HIS A 133 0.63 37.42 25.41
C HIS A 133 -0.24 38.06 24.35
N TYR A 134 -1.46 38.46 24.72
CA TYR A 134 -2.29 39.34 23.90
C TYR A 134 -2.28 40.76 24.45
N SER A 135 -2.31 41.73 23.54
CA SER A 135 -2.49 43.15 23.84
C SER A 135 -3.96 43.55 23.79
N THR A 136 -4.27 44.67 24.42
CA THR A 136 -5.61 45.24 24.45
C THR A 136 -6.13 45.52 23.03
N GLY A 137 -7.40 45.18 22.77
CA GLY A 137 -8.06 45.41 21.49
C GLY A 137 -7.87 44.30 20.44
N GLN A 138 -7.11 43.24 20.74
CA GLN A 138 -6.97 42.11 19.82
C GLN A 138 -8.25 41.26 19.80
N LEU A 139 -8.68 40.92 18.59
CA LEU A 139 -9.82 40.02 18.35
C LEU A 139 -9.35 38.58 18.50
N ILE A 140 -10.09 37.79 19.27
CA ILE A 140 -9.82 36.39 19.50
C ILE A 140 -11.08 35.58 19.18
N ASP A 141 -10.91 34.58 18.33
CA ASP A 141 -11.92 33.55 18.13
C ASP A 141 -11.55 32.32 18.96
N GLY A 142 -12.47 31.95 19.86
CA GLY A 142 -12.30 30.83 20.78
C GLY A 142 -13.63 30.34 21.31
N HIS A 143 -13.60 29.18 21.94
CA HIS A 143 -14.75 28.59 22.61
C HIS A 143 -14.46 28.41 24.10
N ILE A 144 -15.51 28.35 24.92
CA ILE A 144 -15.34 28.11 26.36
C ILE A 144 -14.82 26.68 26.52
N CYS A 145 -13.77 26.51 27.33
CA CYS A 145 -13.21 25.20 27.61
C CYS A 145 -14.22 24.36 28.41
N ASP A 146 -14.52 23.15 27.93
CA ASP A 146 -15.48 22.23 28.57
C ASP A 146 -15.03 21.80 29.97
N ASP A 147 -13.72 21.63 30.17
CA ASP A 147 -13.14 21.21 31.46
C ASP A 147 -13.13 22.35 32.49
N ASN A 148 -13.00 23.60 32.04
CA ASN A 148 -12.92 24.75 32.93
C ASN A 148 -13.52 26.01 32.30
N ASN A 149 -14.77 26.29 32.68
CA ASN A 149 -15.55 27.46 32.23
C ASN A 149 -14.93 28.83 32.51
N LYS A 150 -13.87 28.91 33.33
CA LYS A 150 -13.10 30.14 33.59
C LYS A 150 -12.09 30.44 32.48
N TRP A 151 -11.80 29.47 31.62
CA TRP A 151 -10.85 29.59 30.52
C TRP A 151 -11.57 29.48 29.18
N MET A 152 -11.00 30.16 28.20
CA MET A 152 -11.39 30.06 26.80
C MET A 152 -10.25 29.37 26.06
N GLU A 153 -10.62 28.34 25.28
CA GLU A 153 -9.73 27.65 24.36
C GLU A 153 -9.66 28.43 23.06
N ILE A 154 -8.43 28.71 22.63
CA ILE A 154 -8.08 29.52 21.47
C ILE A 154 -6.94 28.82 20.71
N ASN A 155 -6.71 29.24 19.47
CA ASN A 155 -5.53 28.80 18.73
C ASN A 155 -4.26 29.50 19.25
N ALA A 156 -3.11 28.84 19.12
CA ALA A 156 -1.84 29.44 19.49
C ALA A 156 -1.59 30.76 18.70
N PRO A 157 -1.13 31.84 19.37
CA PRO A 157 -0.75 33.08 18.70
C PRO A 157 0.35 32.86 17.65
N GLU A 158 0.33 33.61 16.54
CA GLU A 158 1.30 33.48 15.43
C GLU A 158 2.77 33.74 15.85
N ASP A 159 2.95 34.56 16.89
CA ASP A 159 4.26 34.90 17.46
C ASP A 159 4.81 33.84 18.42
N THR A 160 4.04 32.77 18.70
CA THR A 160 4.45 31.72 19.62
C THR A 160 5.59 30.90 19.02
N GLN A 161 6.64 30.71 19.80
CA GLN A 161 7.83 29.95 19.40
C GLN A 161 8.15 28.88 20.43
N PHE A 162 8.59 27.73 19.93
CA PHE A 162 9.04 26.61 20.74
C PHE A 162 10.45 26.20 20.36
N TYR A 163 11.06 25.35 21.18
CA TYR A 163 12.47 25.02 21.05
C TYR A 163 12.68 23.53 20.81
N ILE A 164 13.50 23.21 19.82
CA ILE A 164 13.92 21.86 19.47
C ILE A 164 15.44 21.82 19.43
N ALA A 165 16.06 20.76 19.94
CA ALA A 165 17.51 20.61 19.89
C ALA A 165 18.01 20.50 18.44
N LYS A 166 19.05 21.26 18.11
CA LYS A 166 19.59 21.37 16.74
C LYS A 166 20.05 20.05 16.15
N GLU A 167 20.57 19.15 16.99
CA GLU A 167 21.11 17.85 16.59
C GLU A 167 20.09 16.95 15.87
N TYR A 168 18.79 17.21 16.04
CA TYR A 168 17.73 16.44 15.41
C TYR A 168 17.07 17.12 14.21
N VAL A 169 17.53 18.30 13.80
CA VAL A 169 16.91 19.09 12.72
C VAL A 169 17.87 19.22 11.54
N GLU A 170 17.46 18.66 10.39
CA GLU A 170 18.16 18.79 9.11
C GLU A 170 17.55 19.91 8.28
N TYR A 171 18.36 20.65 7.55
CA TYR A 171 17.85 21.64 6.60
C TYR A 171 17.15 20.96 5.42
N ALA A 172 15.86 21.25 5.22
CA ALA A 172 15.06 20.67 4.12
C ALA A 172 14.75 21.65 2.99
N GLY A 173 14.68 22.96 3.27
CA GLY A 173 14.46 23.98 2.24
C GLY A 173 13.73 25.24 2.71
N LYS A 174 12.99 25.85 1.79
CA LYS A 174 12.22 27.10 2.02
C LYS A 174 11.09 26.88 3.04
N PRO A 175 10.64 27.93 3.76
CA PRO A 175 9.59 27.82 4.79
C PRO A 175 8.23 27.35 4.23
N GLU A 176 7.96 27.61 2.95
CA GLU A 176 6.72 27.17 2.27
C GLU A 176 6.63 25.63 2.10
N LEU A 177 7.77 24.93 2.17
CA LEU A 177 7.82 23.48 1.98
C LEU A 177 6.97 22.75 3.01
N LYS A 178 6.98 23.18 4.28
CA LYS A 178 6.14 22.57 5.33
C LYS A 178 4.67 22.61 4.95
N ALA A 179 4.16 23.76 4.51
CA ALA A 179 2.75 23.91 4.17
C ALA A 179 2.34 23.01 2.98
N VAL A 180 3.23 22.85 1.99
CA VAL A 180 3.01 21.93 0.86
C VAL A 180 3.01 20.48 1.34
N GLN A 181 3.96 20.09 2.19
CA GLN A 181 4.06 18.73 2.72
C GLN A 181 2.87 18.37 3.62
N ASP A 182 2.43 19.29 4.47
CA ASP A 182 1.26 19.08 5.34
C ASP A 182 -0.01 18.88 4.51
N LYS A 183 -0.20 19.67 3.45
CA LYS A 183 -1.31 19.48 2.51
C LYS A 183 -1.22 18.12 1.82
N ARG A 184 -0.06 17.74 1.29
CA ARG A 184 0.14 16.43 0.65
C ARG A 184 -0.11 15.29 1.63
N LYS A 185 0.38 15.39 2.87
CA LYS A 185 0.12 14.42 3.94
C LYS A 185 -1.38 14.28 4.21
N ALA A 186 -2.10 15.39 4.31
CA ALA A 186 -3.55 15.38 4.51
C ALA A 186 -4.28 14.71 3.33
N THR A 187 -3.90 15.04 2.08
CA THR A 187 -4.47 14.41 0.87
C THR A 187 -4.22 12.91 0.85
N VAL A 188 -3.01 12.44 1.21
CA VAL A 188 -2.69 11.01 1.29
C VAL A 188 -3.53 10.31 2.34
N THR A 189 -3.63 10.88 3.55
CA THR A 189 -4.44 10.30 4.62
C THR A 189 -5.91 10.20 4.19
N GLN A 190 -6.47 11.24 3.59
CA GLN A 190 -7.83 11.23 3.05
C GLN A 190 -8.02 10.21 1.92
N LEU A 191 -7.04 10.10 1.01
CA LEU A 191 -7.08 9.12 -0.08
C LEU A 191 -7.01 7.68 0.45
N LEU A 192 -6.18 7.44 1.47
CA LEU A 192 -6.05 6.14 2.12
C LEU A 192 -7.33 5.76 2.87
N GLU A 193 -7.88 6.67 3.68
CA GLU A 193 -9.15 6.46 4.40
C GLU A 193 -10.31 6.21 3.44
N SER A 194 -10.45 7.04 2.40
CA SER A 194 -11.51 6.86 1.40
C SER A 194 -11.35 5.56 0.61
N THR A 195 -10.13 5.18 0.25
CA THR A 195 -9.88 3.89 -0.43
C THR A 195 -10.17 2.72 0.49
N ASN A 196 -9.88 2.81 1.79
CA ASN A 196 -10.22 1.78 2.75
C ASN A 196 -11.75 1.65 2.93
N LEU A 197 -12.47 2.78 3.02
CA LEU A 197 -13.93 2.79 3.06
C LEU A 197 -14.54 2.19 1.79
N LEU A 198 -14.00 2.54 0.62
CA LEU A 198 -14.41 1.94 -0.65
C LEU A 198 -14.13 0.44 -0.67
N SER A 199 -12.95 0.01 -0.22
CA SER A 199 -12.61 -1.42 -0.09
C SER A 199 -13.63 -2.16 0.76
N GLN A 200 -13.95 -1.66 1.95
CA GLN A 200 -14.97 -2.26 2.82
C GLN A 200 -16.37 -2.28 2.18
N ALA A 201 -16.72 -1.26 1.39
CA ALA A 201 -18.00 -1.19 0.70
C ALA A 201 -18.08 -2.15 -0.50
N GLU A 202 -17.03 -2.24 -1.32
CA GLU A 202 -16.93 -3.18 -2.44
C GLU A 202 -16.92 -4.62 -1.94
N MET A 203 -16.24 -4.89 -0.82
CA MET A 203 -16.31 -6.20 -0.16
C MET A 203 -17.68 -6.48 0.45
N ARG A 204 -18.68 -5.59 0.45
CA ARG A 204 -20.06 -5.99 0.80
C ARG A 204 -20.89 -6.42 -0.40
N LYS A 205 -20.43 -6.14 -1.62
CA LYS A 205 -21.18 -6.45 -2.84
C LYS A 205 -21.05 -7.92 -3.22
N ALA A 206 -21.93 -8.34 -4.12
CA ALA A 206 -21.85 -9.65 -4.75
C ALA A 206 -20.58 -9.74 -5.61
N PHE A 207 -19.98 -10.93 -5.71
CA PHE A 207 -18.67 -11.14 -6.33
C PHE A 207 -18.52 -10.55 -7.75
N HIS A 208 -19.60 -10.53 -8.54
CA HIS A 208 -19.61 -10.03 -9.91
C HIS A 208 -19.66 -8.49 -10.03
N GLU A 209 -19.96 -7.79 -8.94
CA GLU A 209 -20.06 -6.33 -8.89
C GLU A 209 -18.87 -5.67 -8.17
N ILE A 210 -17.89 -6.47 -7.72
CA ILE A 210 -16.71 -5.98 -7.02
C ILE A 210 -15.75 -5.36 -8.03
N ASP A 211 -15.52 -4.05 -7.92
CA ASP A 211 -14.54 -3.34 -8.73
C ASP A 211 -13.16 -3.33 -8.05
N VAL A 212 -12.38 -4.38 -8.32
CA VAL A 212 -11.01 -4.56 -7.78
C VAL A 212 -9.99 -3.68 -8.51
N GLU A 213 -10.22 -3.40 -9.80
CA GLU A 213 -9.28 -2.65 -10.63
C GLU A 213 -9.13 -1.22 -10.13
N ARG A 214 -10.26 -0.56 -9.81
CA ARG A 214 -10.27 0.78 -9.24
C ARG A 214 -9.53 0.86 -7.90
N LEU A 215 -9.75 -0.12 -7.01
CA LEU A 215 -9.09 -0.15 -5.70
C LEU A 215 -7.58 -0.39 -5.84
N THR A 216 -7.20 -1.31 -6.72
CA THR A 216 -5.79 -1.60 -7.01
C THR A 216 -5.08 -0.37 -7.56
N HIS A 217 -5.73 0.34 -8.50
CA HIS A 217 -5.21 1.59 -9.06
C HIS A 217 -5.02 2.65 -7.96
N ASN A 218 -6.01 2.88 -7.10
CA ASN A 218 -5.90 3.86 -6.02
C ASN A 218 -4.73 3.57 -5.07
N TYR A 219 -4.56 2.30 -4.64
CA TYR A 219 -3.44 1.91 -3.80
C TYR A 219 -2.09 2.04 -4.53
N GLN A 220 -2.02 1.70 -5.81
CA GLN A 220 -0.81 1.89 -6.62
C GLN A 220 -0.44 3.38 -6.76
N THR A 221 -1.42 4.25 -6.96
CA THR A 221 -1.24 5.71 -6.98
C THR A 221 -0.65 6.20 -5.66
N ILE A 222 -1.16 5.73 -4.51
CA ILE A 222 -0.57 6.06 -3.19
C ILE A 222 0.89 5.60 -3.10
N ILE A 223 1.20 4.39 -3.57
CA ILE A 223 2.54 3.81 -3.49
C ILE A 223 3.56 4.56 -4.37
N HIS A 224 3.14 5.00 -5.55
CA HIS A 224 4.02 5.65 -6.52
C HIS A 224 4.14 7.17 -6.28
N ASP A 225 3.01 7.88 -6.18
CA ASP A 225 2.99 9.35 -6.19
C ASP A 225 3.31 9.97 -4.82
N TYR A 226 3.24 9.16 -3.75
CA TYR A 226 3.46 9.59 -2.37
C TYR A 226 4.54 8.78 -1.66
N SER A 227 5.57 8.38 -2.42
CA SER A 227 6.76 7.69 -1.91
C SER A 227 7.50 8.42 -0.79
N ASP A 228 7.30 9.75 -0.68
CA ASP A 228 7.82 10.61 0.38
C ASP A 228 7.24 10.29 1.78
N PHE A 229 6.11 9.56 1.85
CA PHE A 229 5.42 9.21 3.09
C PHE A 229 5.50 7.70 3.37
N PRO A 230 6.61 7.20 3.96
CA PRO A 230 6.87 5.78 4.08
C PRO A 230 5.82 5.02 4.90
N ALA A 231 5.26 5.65 5.93
CA ALA A 231 4.21 5.05 6.75
C ALA A 231 2.92 4.80 5.94
N ALA A 232 2.50 5.76 5.12
CA ALA A 232 1.31 5.64 4.28
C ALA A 232 1.53 4.60 3.17
N VAL A 233 2.71 4.57 2.56
CA VAL A 233 3.08 3.56 1.55
C VAL A 233 3.10 2.16 2.13
N ALA A 234 3.65 1.98 3.34
CA ALA A 234 3.65 0.69 4.01
C ALA A 234 2.23 0.20 4.31
N GLN A 235 1.37 1.09 4.80
CA GLN A 235 -0.04 0.79 5.04
C GLN A 235 -0.78 0.45 3.74
N ALA A 236 -0.61 1.24 2.68
CA ALA A 236 -1.21 0.99 1.37
C ALA A 236 -0.80 -0.36 0.77
N LYS A 237 0.48 -0.75 0.89
CA LYS A 237 0.96 -2.08 0.45
C LYS A 237 0.30 -3.22 1.23
N LYS A 238 0.18 -3.06 2.54
CA LYS A 238 -0.47 -4.04 3.41
C LYS A 238 -1.95 -4.19 3.04
N ASP A 239 -2.65 -3.08 2.86
CA ASP A 239 -4.07 -3.07 2.52
C ASP A 239 -4.33 -3.64 1.13
N LEU A 240 -3.48 -3.33 0.15
CA LEU A 240 -3.54 -3.92 -1.19
C LEU A 240 -3.37 -5.45 -1.14
N HIS A 241 -2.43 -5.95 -0.35
CA HIS A 241 -2.23 -7.39 -0.20
C HIS A 241 -3.45 -8.07 0.45
N SER A 242 -3.96 -7.50 1.54
CA SER A 242 -5.16 -7.99 2.23
C SER A 242 -6.39 -8.01 1.30
N LEU A 243 -6.53 -6.99 0.45
CA LEU A 243 -7.61 -6.89 -0.52
C LEU A 243 -7.51 -7.99 -1.59
N GLN A 244 -6.30 -8.27 -2.09
CA GLN A 244 -6.08 -9.35 -3.05
C GLN A 244 -6.42 -10.72 -2.46
N GLU A 245 -6.01 -10.98 -1.21
CA GLU A 245 -6.35 -12.22 -0.50
C GLU A 245 -7.86 -12.37 -0.31
N GLU A 246 -8.55 -11.34 0.18
CA GLU A 246 -10.00 -11.39 0.40
C GLU A 246 -10.76 -11.61 -0.92
N TYR A 247 -10.34 -10.93 -1.99
CA TYR A 247 -10.94 -11.12 -3.32
C TYR A 247 -10.74 -12.56 -3.84
N LEU A 248 -9.56 -13.13 -3.68
CA LEU A 248 -9.28 -14.52 -4.07
C LEU A 248 -10.13 -15.50 -3.28
N HIS A 249 -10.25 -15.31 -1.97
CA HIS A 249 -11.12 -16.14 -1.12
C HIS A 249 -12.58 -16.10 -1.60
N ARG A 250 -13.11 -14.90 -1.91
CA ARG A 250 -14.47 -14.77 -2.44
C ARG A 250 -14.64 -15.41 -3.81
N LYS A 251 -13.63 -15.29 -4.68
CA LYS A 251 -13.62 -15.94 -5.99
C LYS A 251 -13.73 -17.45 -5.84
N ILE A 252 -12.97 -18.03 -4.91
CA ILE A 252 -13.02 -19.47 -4.60
C ILE A 252 -14.43 -19.85 -4.13
N SER A 253 -14.97 -19.17 -3.10
CA SER A 253 -16.31 -19.47 -2.58
C SER A 253 -17.42 -19.30 -3.62
N PHE A 254 -17.31 -18.31 -4.52
CA PHE A 254 -18.26 -18.13 -5.62
C PHE A 254 -18.18 -19.29 -6.63
N LEU A 255 -16.98 -19.73 -6.99
CA LEU A 255 -16.79 -20.85 -7.91
C LEU A 255 -17.28 -22.17 -7.29
N GLU A 256 -17.04 -22.40 -6.00
CA GLU A 256 -17.56 -23.56 -5.25
C GLU A 256 -19.10 -23.56 -5.18
N ALA A 257 -19.73 -22.41 -4.92
CA ALA A 257 -21.18 -22.26 -4.92
C ALA A 257 -21.79 -22.46 -6.32
N LYS A 258 -21.10 -22.03 -7.38
CA LYS A 258 -21.52 -22.27 -8.76
C LYS A 258 -21.40 -23.74 -9.15
N ALA A 259 -20.30 -24.40 -8.74
CA ALA A 259 -20.08 -25.81 -8.97
C ALA A 259 -21.13 -26.69 -8.25
N SER A 260 -21.49 -26.35 -7.02
CA SER A 260 -22.52 -27.08 -6.27
C SER A 260 -23.94 -26.88 -6.84
N ASN A 261 -24.29 -25.66 -7.30
CA ASN A 261 -25.59 -25.41 -7.94
C ASN A 261 -25.73 -26.02 -9.34
N ALA A 262 -24.63 -26.22 -10.07
CA ALA A 262 -24.63 -26.91 -11.36
C ALA A 262 -24.87 -28.43 -11.24
N GLY A 263 -24.77 -29.01 -10.03
CA GLY A 263 -24.99 -30.43 -9.77
C GLY A 263 -26.46 -30.90 -9.71
N GLY A 264 -27.44 -30.02 -9.94
CA GLY A 264 -28.87 -30.32 -9.74
C GLY A 264 -29.65 -30.84 -10.95
N LYS A 265 -29.18 -30.68 -12.19
CA LYS A 265 -29.84 -31.24 -13.38
C LYS A 265 -28.80 -31.60 -14.45
N GLN A 266 -28.82 -32.87 -14.82
CA GLN A 266 -28.01 -33.57 -15.82
C GLN A 266 -26.59 -33.95 -15.37
N GLU A 267 -26.41 -35.27 -15.31
CA GLU A 267 -25.15 -35.98 -15.15
C GLU A 267 -24.09 -35.41 -16.10
N ALA A 268 -23.09 -34.76 -15.51
CA ALA A 268 -21.76 -34.58 -16.08
C ALA A 268 -20.76 -34.90 -14.96
N PRO A 269 -19.65 -35.57 -15.28
CA PRO A 269 -18.90 -36.38 -14.33
C PRO A 269 -18.23 -35.53 -13.25
N LEU A 270 -18.33 -36.05 -12.02
CA LEU A 270 -17.65 -35.60 -10.82
C LEU A 270 -16.13 -35.45 -11.02
N GLY A 271 -15.59 -34.36 -10.45
CA GLY A 271 -14.35 -34.45 -9.67
C GLY A 271 -13.04 -34.13 -10.37
N LEU A 272 -12.76 -32.86 -10.68
CA LEU A 272 -11.40 -32.41 -10.96
C LEU A 272 -10.70 -31.88 -9.69
N TYR A 273 -10.66 -32.70 -8.63
CA TYR A 273 -9.64 -32.68 -7.56
C TYR A 273 -9.77 -33.89 -6.61
N GLU A 274 -10.43 -34.96 -7.04
CA GLU A 274 -10.48 -36.22 -6.29
C GLU A 274 -10.42 -37.43 -7.23
N VAL A 275 -9.40 -37.49 -8.10
CA VAL A 275 -9.03 -38.74 -8.76
C VAL A 275 -7.51 -38.85 -8.83
N SER A 276 -6.90 -39.25 -7.72
CA SER A 276 -5.61 -39.93 -7.75
C SER A 276 -5.78 -41.18 -6.93
N SER A 277 -6.24 -42.27 -7.54
CA SER A 277 -5.29 -43.36 -7.82
C SER A 277 -5.87 -44.47 -8.71
N LYS A 278 -7.05 -44.30 -9.33
CA LYS A 278 -7.71 -45.40 -10.08
C LYS A 278 -7.99 -45.19 -11.57
N GLU A 279 -7.97 -43.97 -12.11
CA GLU A 279 -8.35 -43.75 -13.52
C GLU A 279 -7.21 -43.38 -14.47
N GLU A 280 -5.95 -43.32 -14.02
CA GLU A 280 -4.82 -43.02 -14.91
C GLU A 280 -4.63 -44.05 -16.03
N ASN A 281 -5.19 -45.27 -15.93
CA ASN A 281 -5.05 -46.32 -16.94
C ASN A 281 -6.05 -46.27 -18.12
N LEU A 282 -6.96 -45.29 -18.18
CA LEU A 282 -8.03 -45.26 -19.21
C LEU A 282 -8.06 -44.02 -20.12
N LEU A 283 -7.18 -43.03 -19.89
CA LEU A 283 -7.13 -41.82 -20.72
C LEU A 283 -6.32 -42.03 -22.01
N SER A 284 -6.87 -41.56 -23.13
CA SER A 284 -6.17 -41.52 -24.43
C SER A 284 -4.87 -40.71 -24.33
N PRO A 285 -3.79 -41.07 -25.06
CA PRO A 285 -2.52 -40.33 -25.05
C PRO A 285 -2.69 -38.83 -25.24
N THR A 286 -3.65 -38.42 -26.06
CA THR A 286 -3.97 -37.02 -26.38
C THR A 286 -4.64 -36.27 -25.23
N ASP A 287 -5.43 -36.95 -24.40
CA ASP A 287 -6.11 -36.31 -23.26
C ASP A 287 -5.16 -36.10 -22.08
N ARG A 288 -4.09 -36.91 -21.99
CA ARG A 288 -3.00 -36.67 -21.02
C ARG A 288 -2.18 -35.42 -21.35
N MET A 289 -2.07 -35.06 -22.63
CA MET A 289 -1.37 -33.87 -23.08
C MET A 289 -2.15 -32.59 -22.74
N LYS A 290 -3.48 -32.61 -22.86
CA LYS A 290 -4.36 -31.45 -22.55
C LYS A 290 -4.32 -30.98 -21.11
N ILE A 291 -3.90 -31.84 -20.17
CA ILE A 291 -3.74 -31.49 -18.74
C ILE A 291 -2.76 -30.33 -18.55
N TRP A 292 -1.81 -30.15 -19.47
CA TRP A 292 -0.76 -29.14 -19.38
C TRP A 292 -1.05 -27.85 -20.16
N GLU A 293 -2.09 -27.81 -20.98
CA GLU A 293 -2.47 -26.60 -21.75
C GLU A 293 -2.70 -25.38 -20.85
N PRO A 294 -3.45 -25.46 -19.73
CA PRO A 294 -3.67 -24.29 -18.87
C PRO A 294 -2.38 -23.74 -18.25
N MET A 295 -1.38 -24.61 -18.03
CA MET A 295 -0.08 -24.20 -17.50
C MET A 295 0.73 -23.44 -18.55
N GLU A 296 0.75 -23.92 -19.79
CA GLU A 296 1.46 -23.25 -20.89
C GLU A 296 0.77 -21.92 -21.26
N GLU A 297 -0.56 -21.85 -21.25
CA GLU A 297 -1.30 -20.59 -21.47
C GLU A 297 -0.96 -19.53 -20.42
N ALA A 298 -0.86 -19.92 -19.14
CA ALA A 298 -0.47 -18.99 -18.07
C ALA A 298 0.95 -18.44 -18.27
N ILE A 299 1.90 -19.29 -18.71
CA ILE A 299 3.26 -18.87 -19.00
C ILE A 299 3.29 -17.92 -20.21
N TYR A 300 2.53 -18.23 -21.27
CA TYR A 300 2.40 -17.36 -22.43
C TYR A 300 1.80 -15.98 -22.07
N LEU A 301 0.76 -15.93 -21.24
CA LEU A 301 0.17 -14.68 -20.76
C LEU A 301 1.19 -13.83 -20.00
N SER A 302 2.04 -14.45 -19.18
CA SER A 302 3.13 -13.75 -18.50
C SER A 302 4.17 -13.20 -19.47
N TRP A 303 4.53 -13.96 -20.52
CA TRP A 303 5.52 -13.55 -21.51
C TRP A 303 5.00 -12.45 -22.45
N SER A 304 3.74 -12.56 -22.89
CA SER A 304 3.07 -11.58 -23.77
C SER A 304 2.86 -10.22 -23.10
N SER A 305 2.75 -10.18 -21.76
CA SER A 305 2.74 -8.91 -21.02
C SER A 305 4.02 -8.09 -21.23
N MET A 306 5.17 -8.76 -21.45
CA MET A 306 6.46 -8.13 -21.73
C MET A 306 6.73 -7.95 -23.23
N HIS A 307 6.02 -8.68 -24.09
CA HIS A 307 6.21 -8.67 -25.54
C HIS A 307 4.86 -8.40 -26.23
N HIS A 308 4.47 -7.11 -26.27
CA HIS A 308 3.23 -6.69 -26.88
C HIS A 308 3.10 -7.17 -28.35
N ALA A 309 1.94 -7.73 -28.69
CA ALA A 309 1.54 -8.14 -30.05
C ALA A 309 2.30 -9.31 -30.70
N LYS A 310 2.90 -10.22 -29.91
CA LYS A 310 3.48 -11.48 -30.42
C LYS A 310 2.52 -12.65 -30.21
N THR A 311 2.57 -13.64 -31.10
CA THR A 311 1.69 -14.82 -31.10
C THR A 311 2.27 -15.96 -30.24
N MET A 312 1.45 -17.00 -29.98
CA MET A 312 1.89 -18.21 -29.28
C MET A 312 3.06 -18.90 -30.02
N ASP A 313 3.08 -18.83 -31.34
CA ASP A 313 4.15 -19.40 -32.16
C ASP A 313 5.47 -18.64 -31.98
N ASP A 314 5.40 -17.31 -31.85
CA ASP A 314 6.57 -16.47 -31.54
C ASP A 314 7.14 -16.76 -30.14
N PHE A 315 6.28 -17.11 -29.19
CA PHE A 315 6.69 -17.55 -27.86
C PHE A 315 7.48 -18.87 -27.94
N TYR A 316 6.96 -19.88 -28.65
CA TYR A 316 7.69 -21.14 -28.81
C TYR A 316 8.99 -20.98 -29.61
N ALA A 317 9.04 -20.04 -30.57
CA ALA A 317 10.28 -19.69 -31.26
C ALA A 317 11.34 -19.08 -30.31
N ASP A 318 10.95 -18.17 -29.41
CA ASP A 318 11.85 -17.63 -28.37
C ASP A 318 12.28 -18.71 -27.36
N GLN A 319 11.37 -19.62 -27.00
CA GLN A 319 11.69 -20.77 -26.15
C GLN A 319 12.68 -21.73 -26.84
N LYS A 320 12.56 -21.94 -28.16
CA LYS A 320 13.49 -22.75 -28.95
C LYS A 320 14.89 -22.13 -28.98
N MET A 321 15.00 -20.81 -29.06
CA MET A 321 16.29 -20.10 -28.98
C MET A 321 16.99 -20.25 -27.62
N LYS A 322 16.23 -20.43 -26.54
CA LYS A 322 16.73 -20.60 -25.16
C LYS A 322 16.75 -22.07 -24.71
N SER A 323 16.57 -23.00 -25.65
CA SER A 323 16.44 -24.42 -25.34
C SER A 323 17.77 -25.05 -24.91
N LYS A 324 17.65 -26.17 -24.20
CA LYS A 324 18.76 -27.04 -23.81
C LYS A 324 18.50 -28.43 -24.39
N THR A 325 19.55 -29.15 -24.75
CA THR A 325 19.43 -30.54 -25.21
C THR A 325 19.61 -31.48 -24.03
N VAL A 326 18.65 -32.38 -23.81
CA VAL A 326 18.72 -33.43 -22.78
C VAL A 326 18.58 -34.78 -23.46
N SER A 327 19.59 -35.64 -23.29
CA SER A 327 19.61 -36.99 -23.86
C SER A 327 19.34 -38.04 -22.79
N GLY A 328 18.54 -39.05 -23.09
CA GLY A 328 18.35 -40.19 -22.20
C GLY A 328 17.29 -41.16 -22.68
N ILE A 329 16.97 -42.14 -21.84
CA ILE A 329 15.87 -43.09 -22.07
C ILE A 329 14.62 -42.50 -21.43
N LEU A 330 13.55 -42.39 -22.22
CA LEU A 330 12.28 -41.86 -21.75
C LEU A 330 11.47 -42.95 -21.07
N GLU A 331 11.01 -42.70 -19.85
CA GLU A 331 10.16 -43.62 -19.09
C GLU A 331 8.90 -42.91 -18.59
N ALA A 332 7.77 -43.62 -18.57
CA ALA A 332 6.52 -43.08 -18.05
C ALA A 332 6.59 -42.99 -16.51
N TYR A 333 6.39 -41.80 -15.96
CA TYR A 333 6.36 -41.57 -14.52
C TYR A 333 4.96 -41.87 -13.98
N ARG A 334 4.83 -43.01 -13.28
CA ARG A 334 3.54 -43.55 -12.78
C ARG A 334 3.37 -43.44 -11.27
N GLU A 335 4.26 -42.70 -10.59
CA GLU A 335 4.15 -42.55 -9.15
C GLU A 335 3.02 -41.58 -8.79
N PRO A 336 2.11 -41.95 -7.88
CA PRO A 336 0.98 -41.11 -7.48
C PRO A 336 1.47 -40.00 -6.53
N VAL A 337 2.08 -38.97 -7.10
CA VAL A 337 2.57 -37.81 -6.34
C VAL A 337 1.75 -36.56 -6.67
N LYS A 338 1.33 -35.83 -5.63
CA LYS A 338 0.61 -34.55 -5.75
C LYS A 338 1.51 -33.51 -6.44
N ASN A 339 0.96 -32.77 -7.39
CA ASN A 339 1.66 -31.71 -8.15
C ASN A 339 2.90 -32.18 -8.93
N LYS A 340 2.84 -33.39 -9.53
CA LYS A 340 3.91 -33.91 -10.39
C LYS A 340 4.32 -32.87 -11.44
N PRO A 341 5.63 -32.66 -11.68
CA PRO A 341 6.11 -31.65 -12.64
C PRO A 341 6.13 -32.13 -14.09
N GLY A 342 5.81 -33.41 -14.34
CA GLY A 342 5.70 -33.98 -15.68
C GLY A 342 5.14 -35.41 -15.64
N ASN A 343 4.81 -35.94 -16.83
CA ASN A 343 4.30 -37.32 -16.98
C ASN A 343 5.39 -38.34 -17.32
N PHE A 344 6.57 -37.87 -17.73
CA PHE A 344 7.67 -38.73 -18.12
C PHE A 344 8.94 -38.32 -17.37
N ILE A 345 9.86 -39.27 -17.26
CA ILE A 345 11.17 -39.07 -16.67
C ILE A 345 12.22 -39.50 -17.67
N VAL A 346 13.28 -38.70 -17.80
CA VAL A 346 14.43 -39.03 -18.64
C VAL A 346 15.51 -39.62 -17.75
N LYS A 347 15.97 -40.83 -18.07
CA LYS A 347 17.06 -41.51 -17.35
C LYS A 347 18.32 -41.59 -18.21
N ASP A 348 19.48 -41.31 -17.62
CA ASP A 348 20.78 -41.62 -18.21
C ASP A 348 21.48 -42.67 -17.34
N ARG A 349 21.83 -43.81 -17.96
CA ARG A 349 22.49 -44.95 -17.27
C ARG A 349 21.84 -45.30 -15.92
N ASP A 350 20.51 -45.38 -15.91
CA ASP A 350 19.67 -45.72 -14.74
C ASP A 350 19.54 -44.63 -13.66
N THR A 351 20.09 -43.43 -13.89
CA THR A 351 19.91 -42.26 -13.02
C THR A 351 18.87 -41.31 -13.62
N PRO A 352 17.80 -40.94 -12.88
CA PRO A 352 16.84 -39.93 -13.34
C PRO A 352 17.52 -38.55 -13.46
N VAL A 353 17.39 -37.95 -14.64
CA VAL A 353 18.01 -36.66 -14.99
C VAL A 353 17.00 -35.52 -14.88
N ALA A 354 15.78 -35.73 -15.38
CA ALA A 354 14.76 -34.69 -15.42
C ALA A 354 13.34 -35.24 -15.60
N TYR A 355 12.36 -34.46 -15.15
CA TYR A 355 10.95 -34.66 -15.47
C TYR A 355 10.60 -33.90 -16.75
N VAL A 356 9.84 -34.55 -17.64
CA VAL A 356 9.45 -33.97 -18.91
C VAL A 356 7.95 -34.11 -19.18
N TYR A 357 7.38 -33.10 -19.82
CA TYR A 357 6.05 -33.13 -20.41
C TYR A 357 6.05 -32.40 -21.75
N SER A 358 5.04 -32.66 -22.57
CA SER A 358 4.83 -31.95 -23.84
C SER A 358 3.34 -31.86 -24.14
N THR A 359 2.95 -30.77 -24.78
CA THR A 359 1.60 -30.57 -25.35
C THR A 359 1.59 -30.69 -26.87
N HIS A 360 2.76 -30.70 -27.51
CA HIS A 360 2.89 -30.74 -28.98
C HIS A 360 3.43 -32.07 -29.50
N VAL A 361 4.32 -32.72 -28.73
CA VAL A 361 4.94 -33.98 -29.14
C VAL A 361 4.35 -35.13 -28.34
N ASN A 362 3.89 -36.18 -29.02
CA ASN A 362 3.46 -37.40 -28.36
C ASN A 362 4.67 -38.17 -27.84
N LEU A 363 4.94 -38.03 -26.55
CA LEU A 363 6.06 -38.67 -25.87
C LEU A 363 5.84 -40.16 -25.61
N GLU A 364 4.59 -40.67 -25.71
CA GLU A 364 4.29 -42.09 -25.48
C GLU A 364 4.95 -43.00 -26.54
N ASP A 365 5.08 -42.53 -27.78
CA ASP A 365 5.69 -43.28 -28.90
C ASP A 365 7.21 -43.50 -28.73
N TYR A 366 7.82 -42.75 -27.82
CA TYR A 366 9.26 -42.73 -27.55
C TYR A 366 9.62 -43.37 -26.19
N VAL A 367 8.64 -43.88 -25.45
CA VAL A 367 8.89 -44.58 -24.19
C VAL A 367 9.75 -45.82 -24.43
N GLY A 368 10.82 -45.95 -23.64
CA GLY A 368 11.80 -47.04 -23.74
C GLY A 368 12.87 -46.85 -24.83
N LYS A 369 12.81 -45.79 -25.63
CA LYS A 369 13.84 -45.45 -26.62
C LYS A 369 14.80 -44.41 -26.05
N ARG A 370 16.04 -44.43 -26.54
CA ARG A 370 17.00 -43.36 -26.29
C ARG A 370 16.68 -42.20 -27.23
N VAL A 371 16.40 -41.04 -26.66
CA VAL A 371 15.98 -39.83 -27.38
C VAL A 371 16.84 -38.64 -27.00
N ASN A 372 17.00 -37.71 -27.94
CA ASN A 372 17.56 -36.40 -27.68
C ASN A 372 16.43 -35.38 -27.70
N LEU A 373 16.18 -34.73 -26.55
CA LEU A 373 15.07 -33.81 -26.38
C LEU A 373 15.58 -32.38 -26.40
N ILE A 374 14.96 -31.54 -27.24
CA ILE A 374 15.14 -30.10 -27.17
C ILE A 374 14.10 -29.57 -26.18
N VAL A 375 14.58 -29.05 -25.04
CA VAL A 375 13.74 -28.71 -23.91
C VAL A 375 13.88 -27.28 -23.42
N SER A 376 12.80 -26.74 -22.85
CA SER A 376 12.80 -25.48 -22.11
C SER A 376 12.56 -25.71 -20.61
N SER A 377 13.17 -24.89 -19.76
CA SER A 377 13.07 -25.03 -18.29
C SER A 377 11.67 -24.65 -17.77
N ARG A 378 11.18 -25.42 -16.80
CA ARG A 378 9.86 -25.22 -16.17
C ARG A 378 9.96 -25.27 -14.65
N PRO A 379 9.00 -24.64 -13.93
CA PRO A 379 8.95 -24.71 -12.47
C PRO A 379 8.75 -26.16 -12.02
N ASN A 380 9.58 -26.59 -11.08
CA ASN A 380 9.71 -27.99 -10.68
C ASN A 380 9.00 -28.33 -9.36
N ASN A 381 8.18 -27.43 -8.81
CA ASN A 381 7.40 -27.67 -7.57
C ASN A 381 8.21 -28.30 -6.40
N ASN A 382 9.49 -27.96 -6.26
CA ASN A 382 10.44 -28.50 -5.27
C ASN A 382 10.76 -30.01 -5.37
N PHE A 383 10.63 -30.62 -6.55
CA PHE A 383 11.07 -32.00 -6.79
C PHE A 383 12.60 -32.11 -6.92
N ALA A 384 13.13 -33.33 -6.78
CA ALA A 384 14.57 -33.59 -6.72
C ALA A 384 15.32 -33.35 -8.05
N PHE A 385 14.64 -33.46 -9.19
CA PHE A 385 15.22 -33.32 -10.54
C PHE A 385 14.51 -32.23 -11.32
N PRO A 386 15.20 -31.44 -12.16
CA PRO A 386 14.60 -30.33 -12.89
C PRO A 386 13.44 -30.77 -13.80
N ALA A 387 12.51 -29.84 -14.03
CA ALA A 387 11.37 -30.03 -14.91
C ALA A 387 11.58 -29.30 -16.24
N TYR A 388 11.19 -29.96 -17.32
CA TYR A 388 11.43 -29.52 -18.68
C TYR A 388 10.19 -29.70 -19.56
N TYR A 389 9.93 -28.71 -20.41
CA TYR A 389 8.95 -28.79 -21.48
C TYR A 389 9.64 -29.20 -22.78
N VAL A 390 9.16 -30.26 -23.43
CA VAL A 390 9.73 -30.76 -24.68
C VAL A 390 9.14 -30.02 -25.88
N LEU A 391 10.02 -29.32 -26.61
CA LEU A 391 9.69 -28.60 -27.83
C LEU A 391 9.81 -29.52 -29.07
N GLU A 392 10.86 -30.35 -29.11
CA GLU A 392 11.16 -31.23 -30.25
C GLU A 392 11.97 -32.46 -29.78
N VAL A 393 11.83 -33.56 -30.52
CA VAL A 393 12.55 -34.83 -30.27
C VAL A 393 13.39 -35.13 -31.51
N GLU A 394 14.70 -35.32 -31.32
CA GLU A 394 15.68 -35.73 -32.32
C GLU A 394 16.04 -37.22 -32.22
#